data_AF-A0A0N9I532-F1
#
_entry.id   AF-A0A0N9I532-F1
#
_cell.length_a   1.000
_cell.length_b   1.000
_cell.length_c   1.000
_cell.angle_alpha   90.00
_cell.angle_beta   90.00
_cell.angle_gamma   90.00
#
_symmetry.space_group_name_H-M   'P 1'
#
loop_
_entity.id
_entity.type
_entity.pdbx_description
1 polymer ?
#
loop_
_entity_poly.entity_id
_entity_poly.type
_entity_poly.pdbx_seq_one_letter_code
_entity_poly.pdbx_strand_id
1 'polypeptide(L)' 'MTTPQYDRKRLSEVRAAQAHKEEIQQFRAVQTVHDHATDAQDRAMLMDMLGLETHGRRVDTLH' A
#
# COMPACT_ATOMS: atom_id res chain seq x y z
N MET A 1 -18.92 -13.17 -26.69
CA MET A 1 -18.18 -11.99 -27.17
C MET A 1 -18.26 -10.93 -26.08
N THR A 2 -17.20 -10.71 -25.31
CA THR A 2 -17.15 -9.62 -24.33
C THR A 2 -16.89 -8.32 -25.10
N THR A 3 -17.68 -7.28 -24.82
CA THR A 3 -17.47 -5.99 -25.44
C THR A 3 -16.27 -5.30 -24.77
N PRO A 4 -15.48 -4.46 -25.48
CA PRO A 4 -14.33 -3.76 -24.91
C PRO A 4 -14.64 -2.96 -23.63
N GLN A 5 -15.89 -2.53 -23.46
CA GLN A 5 -16.38 -1.85 -22.26
C GLN A 5 -16.47 -2.79 -21.04
N TYR A 6 -16.84 -4.05 -21.24
CA TYR A 6 -16.89 -5.06 -20.19
C TYR A 6 -15.49 -5.41 -19.68
N ASP A 7 -14.53 -5.57 -20.60
CA ASP A 7 -13.14 -5.87 -20.24
C ASP A 7 -12.48 -4.71 -19.48
N ARG A 8 -12.75 -3.45 -19.87
CA ARG A 8 -12.28 -2.27 -19.14
C ARG A 8 -12.84 -2.20 -17.72
N LYS A 9 -14.14 -2.49 -17.54
CA LYS A 9 -14.78 -2.51 -16.22
C LYS A 9 -14.17 -3.58 -15.32
N ARG A 10 -13.99 -4.80 -15.85
CA ARG A 10 -13.34 -5.90 -15.14
C ARG A 10 -11.91 -5.57 -14.72
N LEU A 11 -11.13 -4.93 -15.59
CA LEU A 11 -9.77 -4.47 -15.26
C LEU A 11 -9.77 -3.39 -14.16
N SER A 12 -10.74 -2.47 -14.17
CA SER A 12 -10.85 -1.47 -13.11
C SER A 12 -11.21 -2.08 -11.76
N GLU A 13 -12.10 -3.07 -11.73
CA GLU A 13 -12.48 -3.80 -10.52
C GLU A 13 -11.30 -4.61 -9.96
N VAL A 14 -10.54 -5.28 -10.82
CA VAL A 14 -9.34 -6.02 -10.42
C VAL A 14 -8.28 -5.08 -9.84
N ARG A 15 -8.04 -3.92 -10.47
CA ARG A 15 -7.10 -2.92 -9.96
C ARG A 15 -7.54 -2.35 -8.62
N ALA A 16 -8.83 -2.04 -8.45
CA ALA A 16 -9.37 -1.55 -7.19
C ALA A 16 -9.23 -2.60 -6.07
N ALA A 17 -9.52 -3.87 -6.36
CA ALA A 17 -9.35 -4.96 -5.42
C ALA A 17 -7.86 -5.20 -5.06
N GLN A 18 -6.96 -5.01 -6.02
CA GLN A 18 -5.53 -5.08 -5.76
C GLN A 18 -5.05 -3.93 -4.87
N ALA A 19 -5.42 -2.68 -5.18
CA ALA A 19 -5.09 -1.52 -4.37
C ALA A 19 -5.60 -1.67 -2.92
N HIS A 20 -6.82 -2.17 -2.74
CA HIS A 20 -7.37 -2.42 -1.41
C HIS A 20 -6.59 -3.49 -0.63
N LYS A 21 -6.12 -4.55 -1.31
CA LYS A 21 -5.27 -5.57 -0.68
C LYS A 21 -3.91 -5.01 -0.28
N GLU A 22 -3.34 -4.13 -1.10
CA GLU A 22 -2.06 -3.46 -0.81
C GLU A 22 -2.21 -2.53 0.41
N GLU A 23 -3.30 -1.76 0.51
CA GLU A 23 -3.61 -0.94 1.69
C GLU A 23 -3.72 -1.78 2.97
N ILE A 24 -4.42 -2.92 2.91
CA ILE A 24 -4.54 -3.84 4.07
C ILE A 24 -3.17 -4.39 4.47
N GLN A 25 -2.32 -4.74 3.50
CA GLN A 25 -0.98 -5.25 3.79
C GLN A 25 -0.09 -4.18 4.41
N GLN A 26 -0.13 -2.95 3.89
CA GLN A 26 0.60 -1.82 4.47
C GLN A 26 0.16 -1.56 5.91
N PHE A 27 -1.15 -1.54 6.18
CA PHE A 27 -1.67 -1.36 7.53
C PHE A 27 -1.17 -2.45 8.49
N ARG A 28 -1.19 -3.73 8.07
CA ARG A 28 -0.69 -4.84 8.89
C ARG A 28 0.81 -4.75 9.15
N ALA A 29 1.59 -4.30 8.18
CA ALA A 29 3.03 -4.11 8.33
C ALA A 29 3.33 -2.99 9.33
N VAL A 30 2.60 -1.86 9.26
CA VAL A 30 2.69 -0.77 10.25
C VAL A 30 2.39 -1.28 11.65
N GLN A 31 1.29 -2.02 11.83
CA GLN A 31 0.95 -2.60 13.14
C GLN A 31 2.04 -3.55 13.65
N THR A 32 2.57 -4.41 12.78
CA THR A 32 3.63 -5.35 13.15
C THR A 32 4.87 -4.63 13.66
N VAL A 33 5.29 -3.57 12.96
CA VAL A 33 6.45 -2.77 13.38
C VAL A 33 6.15 -2.04 14.69
N HIS A 34 4.94 -1.50 14.88
CA HIS A 34 4.55 -0.88 16.15
C HIS A 34 4.55 -1.85 17.33
N ASP A 35 4.09 -3.08 17.12
CA ASP A 35 3.96 -4.08 18.19
C ASP A 35 5.31 -4.67 18.61
N HIS A 36 6.27 -4.75 17.68
CA HIS A 36 7.55 -5.44 17.91
C HIS A 36 8.75 -4.51 18.08
N ALA A 37 8.72 -3.29 17.51
CA ALA A 37 9.79 -2.32 17.68
C ALA A 37 9.59 -1.53 18.98
N THR A 38 10.19 -2.04 20.05
CA THR A 38 10.15 -1.43 21.39
C THR A 38 11.00 -0.16 21.48
N ASP A 39 12.08 -0.08 20.69
CA ASP A 39 12.89 1.12 20.54
C ASP A 39 12.32 2.08 19.49
N ALA A 40 12.32 3.37 19.80
CA ALA A 40 11.72 4.40 18.94
C ALA A 40 12.55 4.67 17.68
N GLN A 41 13.87 4.51 17.74
CA GLN A 41 14.77 4.69 16.61
C GLN A 41 14.71 3.48 15.67
N ASP A 42 14.69 2.26 16.22
CA ASP A 42 14.50 1.04 15.42
C ASP A 42 13.14 1.03 14.72
N ARG A 43 12.10 1.49 15.41
CA ARG A 43 10.77 1.67 14.81
C ARG A 43 10.81 2.63 13.63
N ALA A 44 11.43 3.80 13.80
CA ALA A 44 11.53 4.80 12.72
C ALA A 44 12.31 4.24 11.52
N MET A 45 13.42 3.55 11.76
CA MET A 45 14.23 2.91 10.73
C MET A 45 13.44 1.84 9.96
N LEU A 46 12.68 0.99 10.66
CA LEU A 46 11.88 -0.05 10.02
C LEU A 46 10.72 0.53 9.21
N MET A 47 10.10 1.62 9.68
CA MET A 47 9.06 2.30 8.91
C MET A 47 9.61 2.90 7.60
N ASP A 48 10.80 3.52 7.63
CA ASP A 48 11.50 4.07 6.45
C ASP A 48 11.93 2.96 5.47
N MET A 49 12.62 1.91 5.96
CA MET A 49 13.06 0.79 5.12
C MET A 49 11.93 0.05 4.41
N LEU A 50 10.77 -0.04 5.05
CA LEU A 50 9.60 -0.71 4.50
C LEU A 50 8.67 0.24 3.72
N GLY A 51 9.00 1.54 3.65
CA GLY A 51 8.16 2.55 2.99
C GLY A 51 6.76 2.66 3.62
N LEU A 52 6.66 2.38 4.92
CA LEU A 52 5.39 2.37 5.68
C LEU A 52 5.08 3.72 6.32
N GLU A 53 6.03 4.65 6.24
CA GLU A 53 5.85 6.02 6.63
C GLU A 53 4.60 6.57 5.97
N THR A 54 3.68 7.10 6.79
CA THR A 54 2.49 7.82 6.32
C THR A 54 2.91 9.15 5.70
N HIS A 55 3.64 9.07 4.59
CA HIS A 55 3.75 10.14 3.63
C HIS A 55 2.34 10.30 3.06
N GLY A 56 1.57 11.19 3.70
CA GLY A 56 0.38 11.75 3.09
C GLY A 56 0.77 12.20 1.69
N ARG A 57 0.34 11.42 0.69
CA ARG A 57 0.42 11.73 -0.73
C ARG A 57 1.81 12.27 -1.18
N ARG A 58 2.74 11.37 -1.43
CA ARG A 58 3.61 11.49 -2.61
C ARG A 58 3.46 10.20 -3.41
N VAL A 59 2.36 10.04 -4.14
CA VAL A 59 2.48 10.09 -5.62
C VAL A 59 3.65 10.95 -6.07
N ASP A 60 4.85 10.38 -6.01
CA ASP A 60 5.88 10.66 -7.02
C ASP A 60 5.34 10.15 -8.35
N THR A 61 4.53 11.01 -8.94
CA THR A 61 4.35 11.09 -10.38
C THR A 61 5.51 11.96 -10.87
N LEU A 62 6.19 11.50 -11.93
CA LEU A 62 7.41 12.03 -12.59
C LEU A 62 8.71 11.42 -12.01
N HIS A 63 9.65 10.89 -12.80
CA HIS A 63 9.97 11.07 -14.23
C HIS A 63 10.61 9.78 -14.77
#